data_AF-A0A6G9ARZ3-F1
#
_entry.id   AF-A0A6G9ARZ3-F1
#
_cell.length_a   1.000
_cell.length_b   1.000
_cell.length_c   1.000
_cell.angle_alpha   90.00
_cell.angle_beta   90.00
_cell.angle_gamma   90.00
#
_symmetry.space_group_name_H-M   'P 1'
#
loop_
_entity.id
_entity.type
_entity.pdbx_description
1 polymer ?
#
loop_
_entity_poly.entity_id
_entity_poly.type
_entity_poly.pdbx_seq_one_letter_code
_entity_poly.pdbx_strand_id
1 'polypeptide(L)'
;MAKLFVLLLCVCLQVHAQDTSYVRQTTAATVDNQLLNASTDSDAQLRLPHKMMFTQRVFWGPNGLLRVAHIAPLTQEGRKKELKVRAFMLLSHKVTGYATLAGFVAQGILGLKMNNATGIEYDQLVNAQRTTRTITNIAYGTTALLSLTAPPKLLADQKARSGVRLHKYLSIIHLAGFIATNVLAGKTNQHTELRPYQQVAAFTTAAALAPALIALKF
;
A
#
# COMPACT_ATOMS: atom_id res chain seq x y z
N MET A 1 22.99 2.21 16.39
CA MET A 1 21.59 2.69 16.32
C MET A 1 21.42 3.83 15.32
N ALA A 2 22.19 4.92 15.38
CA ALA A 2 22.12 6.02 14.41
C ALA A 2 22.33 5.58 12.95
N LYS A 3 23.25 4.65 12.68
CA LYS A 3 23.52 4.12 11.32
C LYS A 3 22.34 3.35 10.71
N LEU A 4 21.52 2.68 11.51
CA LEU A 4 20.35 1.93 11.02
C LEU A 4 19.16 2.86 10.75
N PHE A 5 19.01 3.91 11.57
CA PHE A 5 18.00 4.95 11.36
C PHE A 5 18.32 5.79 10.11
N VAL A 6 19.60 6.12 9.88
CA VAL A 6 20.08 6.75 8.64
C VAL A 6 19.87 5.84 7.43
N LEU A 7 20.09 4.52 7.57
CA LEU A 7 19.81 3.56 6.49
C LEU A 7 18.31 3.47 6.16
N LEU A 8 17.44 3.47 7.17
CA LEU A 8 15.97 3.45 6.98
C LEU A 8 15.46 4.77 6.38
N LEU A 9 16.04 5.90 6.79
CA LEU A 9 15.79 7.22 6.21
C LEU A 9 16.28 7.28 4.74
N CYS A 10 17.45 6.69 4.45
CA CYS A 10 17.99 6.55 3.09
C CYS A 10 17.12 5.64 2.22
N VAL A 11 16.56 4.55 2.74
CA VAL A 11 15.62 3.69 2.00
C VAL A 11 14.31 4.45 1.73
N CYS A 12 13.80 5.25 2.67
CA CYS A 12 12.66 6.14 2.44
C CYS A 12 12.95 7.22 1.38
N LEU A 13 14.17 7.75 1.33
CA LEU A 13 14.64 8.67 0.27
C LEU A 13 14.80 7.97 -1.09
N GLN A 14 15.15 6.67 -1.10
CA GLN A 14 15.25 5.85 -2.32
C GLN A 14 13.87 5.41 -2.86
N VAL A 15 12.78 5.51 -2.09
CA VAL A 15 11.42 5.34 -2.61
C VAL A 15 11.09 6.42 -3.65
N HIS A 16 11.74 7.59 -3.59
CA HIS A 16 11.67 8.60 -4.64
C HIS A 16 12.33 8.15 -5.96
N ALA A 17 13.20 7.13 -5.95
CA ALA A 17 13.92 6.62 -7.11
C ALA A 17 13.20 5.49 -7.86
N GLN A 18 12.09 4.93 -7.32
CA GLN A 18 11.28 3.93 -8.05
C GLN A 18 10.54 4.51 -9.28
N ASP A 19 10.70 5.80 -9.58
CA ASP A 19 10.09 6.49 -10.72
C ASP A 19 10.76 6.24 -12.09
N THR A 20 11.79 5.37 -12.17
CA THR A 20 12.56 5.17 -13.40
C THR A 20 12.70 3.70 -13.81
N SER A 21 11.58 3.06 -14.12
CA SER A 21 11.64 1.96 -15.09
C SER A 21 10.63 2.25 -16.19
N TYR A 22 11.16 2.70 -17.33
CA TYR A 22 10.39 2.87 -18.55
C TYR A 22 10.11 1.50 -19.17
N VAL A 23 8.96 1.35 -19.82
CA VAL A 23 8.66 0.19 -20.66
C VAL A 23 8.97 0.61 -22.09
N ARG A 24 10.02 0.05 -22.70
CA ARG A 24 10.38 0.37 -24.10
C ARG A 24 9.23 -0.05 -25.01
N GLN A 25 8.61 0.92 -25.69
CA GLN A 25 7.65 0.67 -26.75
C GLN A 25 8.38 0.77 -28.09
N THR A 26 8.25 -0.23 -28.95
CA THR A 26 8.79 -0.19 -30.31
C THR A 26 8.04 0.88 -31.08
N THR A 27 8.72 1.95 -31.49
CA THR A 27 8.16 3.07 -32.23
C THR A 27 7.93 2.66 -33.69
N ALA A 28 6.67 2.54 -34.11
CA ALA A 28 6.28 2.60 -35.51
C ALA A 28 5.60 3.95 -35.77
N ALA A 29 6.24 4.71 -36.66
CA ALA A 29 5.91 5.96 -37.35
C ALA A 29 4.65 6.78 -37.01
N THR A 30 4.91 8.08 -36.87
CA THR A 30 4.05 9.24 -37.17
C THR A 30 3.28 9.07 -38.49
N VAL A 31 1.97 9.37 -38.53
CA VAL A 31 1.21 10.10 -39.59
C VAL A 31 -0.31 10.01 -39.30
N ASP A 32 -0.98 11.15 -39.49
CA ASP A 32 -2.42 11.44 -39.62
C ASP A 32 -3.38 11.30 -38.40
N ASN A 33 -3.40 12.40 -37.64
CA ASN A 33 -4.54 12.85 -36.85
C ASN A 33 -5.74 13.11 -37.76
N GLN A 34 -6.90 12.52 -37.43
CA GLN A 34 -8.27 13.09 -37.49
C GLN A 34 -9.36 12.05 -37.84
N LEU A 35 -9.01 10.82 -38.25
CA LEU A 35 -9.98 9.73 -38.45
C LEU A 35 -10.03 8.70 -37.30
N LEU A 36 -9.40 8.98 -36.16
CA LEU A 36 -9.00 7.99 -35.17
C LEU A 36 -9.89 7.89 -33.92
N ASN A 37 -10.91 8.74 -33.74
CA ASN A 37 -11.64 8.81 -32.47
C ASN A 37 -12.54 7.60 -32.13
N ALA A 38 -12.84 6.72 -33.08
CA ALA A 38 -13.57 5.47 -32.81
C ALA A 38 -12.64 4.26 -32.60
N SER A 39 -11.45 4.27 -33.20
CA SER A 39 -10.44 3.19 -33.10
C SER A 39 -9.44 3.40 -31.96
N THR A 40 -9.24 4.64 -31.51
CA THR A 40 -8.31 4.99 -30.43
C THR A 40 -8.74 4.51 -29.06
N ASP A 41 -10.04 4.39 -28.80
CA ASP A 41 -10.51 3.98 -27.47
C ASP A 41 -10.21 2.48 -27.21
N SER A 42 -10.29 1.67 -28.27
CA SER A 42 -9.88 0.27 -28.24
C SER A 42 -8.35 0.15 -28.07
N ASP A 43 -7.55 0.81 -28.90
CA ASP A 43 -6.09 0.71 -28.80
C ASP A 43 -5.53 1.34 -27.53
N ALA A 44 -6.13 2.42 -27.01
CA ALA A 44 -5.74 3.01 -25.73
C ALA A 44 -6.07 2.10 -24.54
N GLN A 45 -7.17 1.35 -24.58
CA GLN A 45 -7.53 0.38 -23.54
C GLN A 45 -6.51 -0.77 -23.48
N LEU A 46 -6.05 -1.28 -24.62
CA LEU A 46 -5.03 -2.33 -24.70
C LEU A 46 -3.66 -1.91 -24.17
N ARG A 47 -3.35 -0.60 -24.17
CA ARG A 47 -2.02 -0.11 -23.82
C ARG A 47 -1.78 -0.09 -22.32
N LEU A 48 -0.68 -0.72 -21.91
CA LEU A 48 -0.16 -0.60 -20.55
C LEU A 48 0.49 0.77 -20.35
N PRO A 49 0.47 1.31 -19.12
CA PRO A 49 1.20 2.52 -18.81
C PRO A 49 2.70 2.37 -19.08
N HIS A 50 3.31 3.42 -19.65
CA HIS A 50 4.76 3.46 -19.90
C HIS A 50 5.60 3.41 -18.61
N LYS A 51 5.03 3.89 -17.50
CA LYS A 51 5.60 3.81 -16.14
C LYS A 51 4.76 2.87 -15.28
N MET A 52 5.37 1.78 -14.82
CA MET A 52 4.76 0.79 -13.93
C MET A 52 5.64 0.62 -12.70
N MET A 53 5.03 0.37 -11.53
CA MET A 53 5.79 -0.02 -10.35
C MET A 53 6.45 -1.38 -10.58
N PHE A 54 7.56 -1.66 -9.87
CA PHE A 54 8.29 -2.92 -10.00
C PHE A 54 7.38 -4.15 -9.80
N THR A 55 6.58 -4.17 -8.73
CA THR A 55 5.62 -5.24 -8.44
C THR A 55 4.59 -5.41 -9.55
N GLN A 56 4.05 -4.31 -10.06
CA GLN A 56 3.10 -4.35 -11.17
C GLN A 56 3.74 -4.89 -12.44
N ARG A 57 5.00 -4.56 -12.71
CA ARG A 57 5.74 -5.07 -13.87
C ARG A 57 6.00 -6.57 -13.76
N VAL A 58 6.36 -7.04 -12.57
CA VAL A 58 6.58 -8.47 -12.29
C VAL A 58 5.31 -9.27 -12.56
N PHE A 59 4.15 -8.87 -12.04
CA PHE A 59 2.91 -9.63 -12.23
C PHE A 59 2.19 -9.34 -13.56
N TRP A 60 2.09 -8.06 -13.94
CA TRP A 60 1.22 -7.55 -15.03
C TRP A 60 1.98 -6.83 -16.16
N GLY A 61 3.32 -6.90 -16.19
CA GLY A 61 4.12 -6.36 -17.30
C GLY A 61 3.98 -7.19 -18.58
N PRO A 62 4.44 -6.71 -19.75
CA PRO A 62 4.31 -7.44 -21.02
C PRO A 62 4.80 -8.89 -20.93
N ASN A 63 5.89 -9.11 -20.20
CA ASN A 63 6.47 -10.43 -19.90
C ASN A 63 6.26 -10.82 -18.42
N GLY A 64 5.20 -10.30 -17.78
CA GLY A 64 4.92 -10.56 -16.37
C GLY A 64 4.37 -11.98 -16.14
N LEU A 65 4.42 -12.45 -14.90
CA LEU A 65 4.06 -13.83 -14.53
C LEU A 65 2.68 -14.24 -15.05
N LEU A 66 1.69 -13.35 -14.93
CA LEU A 66 0.31 -13.66 -15.33
C LEU A 66 0.13 -13.76 -16.85
N ARG A 67 1.07 -13.18 -17.63
CA ARG A 67 1.06 -13.26 -19.09
C ARG A 67 1.79 -14.48 -19.59
N VAL A 68 2.93 -14.79 -18.97
CA VAL A 68 3.67 -16.03 -19.21
C VAL A 68 2.80 -17.25 -18.89
N ALA A 69 2.01 -17.19 -17.82
CA ALA A 69 1.06 -18.24 -17.45
C ALA A 69 -0.25 -18.24 -18.26
N HIS A 70 -0.41 -17.37 -19.26
CA HIS A 70 -1.64 -17.21 -20.06
C HIS A 70 -2.92 -16.90 -19.27
N ILE A 71 -2.81 -16.39 -18.04
CA ILE A 71 -3.95 -16.03 -17.17
C ILE A 71 -4.53 -14.66 -17.54
N ALA A 72 -3.67 -13.73 -17.97
CA ALA A 72 -4.03 -12.35 -18.31
C ALA A 72 -3.47 -11.93 -19.69
N PRO A 73 -4.00 -12.47 -20.80
CA PRO A 73 -3.55 -12.11 -22.14
C PRO A 73 -3.87 -10.63 -22.45
N LEU A 74 -3.02 -10.00 -23.25
CA LEU A 74 -3.18 -8.60 -23.70
C LEU A 74 -4.21 -8.51 -24.84
N THR A 75 -5.45 -8.88 -24.54
CA THR A 75 -6.62 -8.69 -25.41
C THR A 75 -7.58 -7.67 -24.79
N GLN A 76 -8.54 -7.18 -25.56
CA GLN A 76 -9.59 -6.28 -25.04
C GLN A 76 -10.33 -6.89 -23.85
N GLU A 77 -10.72 -8.15 -23.98
CA GLU A 77 -11.42 -8.88 -22.92
C GLU A 77 -10.52 -9.13 -21.70
N GLY A 78 -9.26 -9.51 -21.95
CA GLY A 78 -8.25 -9.69 -20.90
C GLY A 78 -8.06 -8.40 -20.10
N ARG A 79 -7.97 -7.26 -20.79
CA ARG A 79 -7.83 -5.96 -20.16
C ARG A 79 -9.06 -5.56 -19.34
N LYS A 80 -10.28 -5.78 -19.86
CA LYS A 80 -11.52 -5.56 -19.09
C LYS A 80 -11.53 -6.39 -17.81
N LYS A 81 -11.07 -7.64 -17.87
CA LYS A 81 -10.92 -8.51 -16.69
C LYS A 81 -9.85 -7.98 -15.73
N GLU A 82 -8.68 -7.57 -16.22
CA GLU A 82 -7.63 -6.94 -15.40
C GLU A 82 -8.16 -5.71 -14.64
N LEU A 83 -8.99 -4.88 -15.29
CA LEU A 83 -9.58 -3.69 -14.63
C LEU A 83 -10.62 -4.06 -13.57
N LYS A 84 -11.42 -5.11 -13.78
CA LYS A 84 -12.30 -5.66 -12.73
C LYS A 84 -11.51 -6.18 -11.55
N VAL A 85 -10.41 -6.92 -11.80
CA VAL A 85 -9.51 -7.39 -10.74
C VAL A 85 -8.89 -6.22 -10.00
N ARG A 86 -8.45 -5.16 -10.71
CA ARG A 86 -7.94 -3.94 -10.09
C ARG A 86 -8.98 -3.30 -9.18
N ALA A 87 -10.21 -3.13 -9.66
CA ALA A 87 -11.29 -2.54 -8.87
C ALA A 87 -11.55 -3.34 -7.59
N PHE A 88 -11.60 -4.67 -7.70
CA PHE A 88 -11.72 -5.56 -6.55
C PHE A 88 -10.55 -5.42 -5.58
N MET A 89 -9.31 -5.50 -6.05
CA MET A 89 -8.12 -5.37 -5.20
C MET A 89 -8.06 -4.02 -4.48
N LEU A 90 -8.42 -2.92 -5.16
CA LEU A 90 -8.44 -1.59 -4.54
C LEU A 90 -9.60 -1.41 -3.56
N LEU A 91 -10.75 -2.01 -3.82
CA LEU A 91 -11.84 -2.05 -2.85
C LEU A 91 -11.42 -2.85 -1.60
N SER A 92 -10.83 -4.03 -1.78
CA SER A 92 -10.30 -4.84 -0.69
C SER A 92 -9.19 -4.12 0.06
N HIS A 93 -8.31 -3.37 -0.61
CA HIS A 93 -7.30 -2.52 0.01
C HIS A 93 -7.93 -1.51 0.97
N LYS A 94 -9.03 -0.85 0.55
CA LYS A 94 -9.76 0.08 1.42
C LYS A 94 -10.37 -0.63 2.63
N VAL A 95 -11.07 -1.74 2.42
CA VAL A 95 -11.74 -2.50 3.49
C VAL A 95 -10.72 -2.99 4.52
N THR A 96 -9.64 -3.61 4.05
CA THR A 96 -8.55 -4.08 4.93
C THR A 96 -7.79 -2.92 5.57
N GLY A 97 -7.70 -1.76 4.89
CA GLY A 97 -7.16 -0.53 5.45
C GLY A 97 -7.98 0.01 6.62
N TYR A 98 -9.31 0.00 6.53
CA TYR A 98 -10.19 0.32 7.67
C TYR A 98 -10.07 -0.71 8.81
N ALA A 99 -9.98 -1.99 8.49
CA ALA A 99 -9.76 -3.03 9.49
C ALA A 99 -8.42 -2.82 10.23
N THR A 100 -7.38 -2.42 9.50
CA THR A 100 -6.08 -2.08 10.05
C THR A 100 -6.14 -0.85 10.95
N LEU A 101 -6.85 0.20 10.53
CA LEU A 101 -7.07 1.39 11.35
C LEU A 101 -7.77 1.04 12.66
N ALA A 102 -8.83 0.23 12.61
CA ALA A 102 -9.53 -0.26 13.80
C ALA A 102 -8.58 -1.05 14.72
N GLY A 103 -7.71 -1.89 14.15
CA GLY A 103 -6.68 -2.62 14.88
C GLY A 103 -5.68 -1.72 15.61
N PHE A 104 -5.24 -0.62 14.98
CA PHE A 104 -4.40 0.38 15.63
C PHE A 104 -5.11 1.14 16.75
N VAL A 105 -6.38 1.52 16.55
CA VAL A 105 -7.20 2.15 17.61
C VAL A 105 -7.37 1.20 18.80
N ALA A 106 -7.71 -0.06 18.55
CA ALA A 106 -7.85 -1.08 19.57
C ALA A 106 -6.54 -1.30 20.35
N GLN A 107 -5.40 -1.36 19.66
CA GLN A 107 -4.08 -1.40 20.32
C GLN A 107 -3.83 -0.19 21.22
N GLY A 108 -4.22 1.01 20.79
CA GLY A 108 -4.12 2.23 21.61
C GLY A 108 -4.96 2.12 22.88
N ILE A 109 -6.23 1.68 22.78
CA ILE A 109 -7.13 1.51 23.92
C ILE A 109 -6.59 0.45 24.89
N LEU A 110 -6.17 -0.71 24.37
CA LEU A 110 -5.60 -1.79 25.19
C LEU A 110 -4.32 -1.32 25.90
N GLY A 111 -3.45 -0.58 25.21
CA GLY A 111 -2.25 0.00 25.79
C GLY A 111 -2.53 0.98 26.93
N LEU A 112 -3.59 1.79 26.83
CA LEU A 112 -4.02 2.69 27.92
C LEU A 112 -4.56 1.90 29.11
N LYS A 113 -5.39 0.87 28.88
CA LYS A 113 -5.90 0.00 29.96
C LYS A 113 -4.77 -0.70 30.72
N MET A 114 -3.75 -1.16 30.00
CA MET A 114 -2.57 -1.83 30.59
C MET A 114 -1.75 -0.94 31.52
N ASN A 115 -1.86 0.38 31.44
CA ASN A 115 -1.10 1.27 32.32
C ASN A 115 -1.61 1.25 33.77
N ASN A 116 -2.88 0.88 33.98
CA ASN A 116 -3.52 0.86 35.29
C ASN A 116 -3.85 -0.56 35.80
N ALA A 117 -3.65 -1.59 34.97
CA ALA A 117 -3.98 -2.97 35.29
C ALA A 117 -2.83 -3.68 36.02
N THR A 118 -3.16 -4.61 36.91
CA THR A 118 -2.20 -5.46 37.63
C THR A 118 -2.67 -6.92 37.68
N GLY A 119 -1.76 -7.85 37.97
CA GLY A 119 -2.08 -9.27 38.13
C GLY A 119 -2.77 -9.89 36.91
N ILE A 120 -3.82 -10.68 37.14
CA ILE A 120 -4.53 -11.44 36.09
C ILE A 120 -5.12 -10.53 35.00
N GLU A 121 -5.62 -9.34 35.37
CA GLU A 121 -6.16 -8.39 34.38
C GLU A 121 -5.07 -7.91 33.42
N TYR A 122 -3.88 -7.64 33.94
CA TYR A 122 -2.74 -7.25 33.13
C TYR A 122 -2.38 -8.34 32.10
N ASP A 123 -2.32 -9.61 32.54
CA ASP A 123 -2.00 -10.74 31.66
C ASP A 123 -3.05 -10.93 30.55
N GLN A 124 -4.33 -10.76 30.87
CA GLN A 124 -5.42 -10.80 29.89
C GLN A 124 -5.28 -9.68 28.85
N LEU A 125 -4.98 -8.45 29.29
CA LEU A 125 -4.78 -7.31 28.40
C LEU A 125 -3.55 -7.47 27.50
N VAL A 126 -2.45 -8.02 28.02
CA VAL A 126 -1.26 -8.36 27.22
C VAL A 126 -1.62 -9.36 26.12
N ASN A 127 -2.38 -10.42 26.45
CA ASN A 127 -2.79 -11.43 25.48
C ASN A 127 -3.72 -10.85 24.41
N ALA A 128 -4.70 -10.04 24.83
CA ALA A 128 -5.58 -9.31 23.92
C ALA A 128 -4.76 -8.40 22.98
N GLN A 129 -3.84 -7.61 23.53
CA GLN A 129 -2.98 -6.72 22.75
C GLN A 129 -2.11 -7.49 21.75
N ARG A 130 -1.57 -8.65 22.14
CA ARG A 130 -0.79 -9.52 21.26
C ARG A 130 -1.64 -10.02 20.08
N THR A 131 -2.86 -10.47 20.38
CA THR A 131 -3.82 -10.95 19.37
C THR A 131 -4.22 -9.83 18.41
N THR A 132 -4.62 -8.67 18.94
CA THR A 132 -4.97 -7.49 18.14
C THR A 132 -3.80 -7.07 17.25
N ARG A 133 -2.56 -7.05 17.76
CA ARG A 133 -1.37 -6.74 16.96
C ARG A 133 -1.18 -7.74 15.82
N THR A 134 -1.31 -9.04 16.07
CA THR A 134 -1.19 -10.07 15.03
C THR A 134 -2.23 -9.87 13.94
N ILE A 135 -3.50 -9.69 14.29
CA ILE A 135 -4.58 -9.45 13.33
C ILE A 135 -4.31 -8.16 12.54
N THR A 136 -3.90 -7.09 13.22
CA THR A 136 -3.59 -5.79 12.59
C THR A 136 -2.44 -5.93 11.59
N ASN A 137 -1.40 -6.69 11.91
CA ASN A 137 -0.27 -6.92 11.02
C ASN A 137 -0.67 -7.70 9.76
N ILE A 138 -1.50 -8.74 9.92
CA ILE A 138 -2.03 -9.51 8.78
C ILE A 138 -2.89 -8.60 7.90
N ALA A 139 -3.77 -7.79 8.51
CA ALA A 139 -4.61 -6.84 7.80
C ALA A 139 -3.75 -5.81 7.04
N TYR A 140 -2.77 -5.17 7.69
CA TYR A 140 -1.88 -4.20 7.06
C TYR A 140 -1.08 -4.82 5.91
N GLY A 141 -0.51 -6.01 6.12
CA GLY A 141 0.24 -6.74 5.09
C GLY A 141 -0.64 -7.04 3.87
N THR A 142 -1.88 -7.47 4.11
CA THR A 142 -2.88 -7.70 3.06
C THR A 142 -3.22 -6.40 2.33
N THR A 143 -3.46 -5.31 3.06
CA THR A 143 -3.68 -3.98 2.50
C THR A 143 -2.52 -3.56 1.59
N ALA A 144 -1.28 -3.69 2.05
CA ALA A 144 -0.09 -3.33 1.28
C ALA A 144 0.02 -4.17 0.00
N LEU A 145 -0.13 -5.49 0.11
CA LEU A 145 -0.06 -6.40 -1.04
C LEU A 145 -1.12 -6.06 -2.09
N LEU A 146 -2.37 -5.88 -1.68
CA LEU A 146 -3.48 -5.55 -2.59
C LEU A 146 -3.23 -4.27 -3.40
N SER A 147 -2.58 -3.27 -2.82
CA SER A 147 -2.23 -2.04 -3.55
C SER A 147 -0.99 -2.22 -4.44
N LEU A 148 0.06 -2.84 -3.90
CA LEU A 148 1.33 -3.02 -4.60
C LEU A 148 1.22 -3.96 -5.80
N THR A 149 0.40 -5.00 -5.71
CA THR A 149 0.24 -6.00 -6.77
C THR A 149 -1.00 -5.75 -7.62
N ALA A 150 -1.72 -4.64 -7.46
CA ALA A 150 -2.88 -4.33 -8.29
C ALA A 150 -2.49 -4.14 -9.77
N PRO A 151 -3.28 -4.67 -10.74
CA PRO A 151 -3.07 -4.45 -12.17
C PRO A 151 -2.95 -2.96 -12.50
N PRO A 152 -2.15 -2.53 -13.48
CA PRO A 152 -1.96 -1.11 -13.78
C PRO A 152 -3.28 -0.41 -14.16
N LYS A 153 -3.44 0.87 -13.79
CA LYS A 153 -4.60 1.69 -14.20
C LYS A 153 -4.52 2.10 -15.68
N LEU A 154 -5.65 2.48 -16.27
CA LEU A 154 -5.66 3.24 -17.52
C LEU A 154 -5.17 4.68 -17.28
N LEU A 155 -4.79 5.38 -18.35
CA LEU A 155 -4.29 6.76 -18.28
C LEU A 155 -5.24 7.63 -17.43
N ALA A 156 -4.65 8.40 -16.50
CA ALA A 156 -5.39 8.96 -15.37
C ALA A 156 -6.08 10.29 -15.68
N ASP A 157 -7.29 10.45 -15.14
CA ASP A 157 -8.02 11.72 -15.09
C ASP A 157 -7.31 12.76 -14.18
N GLN A 158 -7.43 14.03 -14.53
CA GLN A 158 -6.72 15.14 -13.91
C GLN A 158 -7.13 15.37 -12.44
N LYS A 159 -8.41 15.18 -12.11
CA LYS A 159 -8.95 15.43 -10.75
C LYS A 159 -8.50 14.41 -9.69
N ALA A 160 -8.19 13.18 -10.09
CA ALA A 160 -7.68 12.14 -9.17
C ALA A 160 -6.24 12.38 -8.68
N ARG A 161 -5.53 13.40 -9.21
CA ARG A 161 -4.10 13.62 -8.91
C ARG A 161 -3.83 14.13 -7.50
N SER A 162 -4.67 14.98 -6.91
CA SER A 162 -4.38 15.59 -5.60
C SER A 162 -4.50 14.57 -4.45
N GLY A 163 -5.60 13.80 -4.41
CA GLY A 163 -5.82 12.75 -3.42
C GLY A 163 -4.77 11.64 -3.48
N VAL A 164 -4.39 11.22 -4.69
CA VAL A 164 -3.32 10.21 -4.88
C VAL A 164 -1.96 10.73 -4.42
N ARG A 165 -1.65 12.01 -4.65
CA ARG A 165 -0.40 12.62 -4.13
C ARG A 165 -0.40 12.65 -2.61
N LEU A 166 -1.49 13.06 -1.98
CA LEU A 166 -1.62 13.05 -0.52
C LEU A 166 -1.45 11.64 0.04
N HIS A 167 -2.12 10.65 -0.54
CA HIS A 167 -1.96 9.24 -0.15
C HIS A 167 -0.50 8.77 -0.31
N LYS A 168 0.22 9.17 -1.37
CA LYS A 168 1.65 8.82 -1.55
C LYS A 168 2.53 9.36 -0.41
N TYR A 169 2.29 10.59 0.06
CA TYR A 169 3.04 11.12 1.19
C TYR A 169 2.66 10.43 2.50
N LEU A 170 1.35 10.28 2.75
CA LEU A 170 0.86 9.60 3.94
C LEU A 170 1.25 8.12 3.97
N SER A 171 1.47 7.48 2.83
CA SER A 171 1.89 6.08 2.76
C SER A 171 3.32 5.84 3.18
N ILE A 172 4.20 6.81 2.94
CA ILE A 172 5.55 6.80 3.51
C ILE A 172 5.45 6.86 5.04
N ILE A 173 4.61 7.76 5.58
CA ILE A 173 4.46 7.96 7.01
C ILE A 173 3.82 6.73 7.68
N HIS A 174 2.69 6.23 7.18
CA HIS A 174 2.01 5.09 7.79
C HIS A 174 2.80 3.79 7.64
N LEU A 175 3.59 3.62 6.57
CA LEU A 175 4.49 2.47 6.45
C LEU A 175 5.67 2.55 7.41
N ALA A 176 6.32 3.71 7.50
CA ALA A 176 7.41 3.91 8.45
C ALA A 176 6.93 3.71 9.90
N GLY A 177 5.77 4.27 10.25
CA GLY A 177 5.14 4.09 11.55
C GLY A 177 4.78 2.62 11.84
N PHE A 178 4.23 1.90 10.87
CA PHE A 178 3.91 0.46 11.01
C PHE A 178 5.17 -0.37 11.32
N ILE A 179 6.26 -0.12 10.59
CA ILE A 179 7.55 -0.78 10.81
C ILE A 179 8.09 -0.43 12.20
N ALA A 180 8.11 0.86 12.55
CA ALA A 180 8.58 1.33 13.85
C ALA A 180 7.80 0.69 15.01
N THR A 181 6.47 0.64 14.89
CA THR A 181 5.59 0.01 15.89
C THR A 181 5.97 -1.46 16.09
N ASN A 182 6.17 -2.22 15.02
CA ASN A 182 6.52 -3.63 15.10
C ASN A 182 7.93 -3.88 15.65
N VAL A 183 8.91 -3.07 15.25
CA VAL A 183 10.27 -3.15 15.78
C VAL A 183 10.30 -2.84 17.27
N LEU A 184 9.62 -1.77 17.70
CA LEU A 184 9.55 -1.39 19.11
C LEU A 184 8.81 -2.46 19.92
N ALA A 185 7.71 -2.99 19.40
CA ALA A 185 6.93 -4.02 20.07
C ALA A 185 7.64 -5.38 20.19
N GLY A 186 8.70 -5.62 19.41
CA GLY A 186 9.59 -6.76 19.61
C GLY A 186 10.59 -6.56 20.75
N LYS A 187 10.91 -5.30 21.06
CA LYS A 187 11.89 -4.92 22.10
C LYS A 187 11.27 -4.65 23.46
N THR A 188 9.98 -4.32 23.52
CA THR A 188 9.31 -3.96 24.78
C THR A 188 9.23 -5.07 25.82
N ASN A 189 9.44 -6.34 25.44
CA ASN A 189 9.56 -7.45 26.40
C ASN A 189 10.85 -7.40 27.24
N GLN A 190 11.92 -6.84 26.67
CA GLN A 190 13.23 -6.71 27.33
C GLN A 190 13.46 -5.28 27.84
N HIS A 191 12.80 -4.31 27.20
CA HIS A 191 12.98 -2.88 27.39
C HIS A 191 11.62 -2.20 27.56
N THR A 192 11.03 -2.32 28.75
CA THR A 192 9.71 -1.76 29.08
C THR A 192 9.65 -0.24 28.89
N GLU A 193 10.79 0.45 29.01
CA GLU A 193 10.98 1.88 28.74
C GLU A 193 10.66 2.28 27.29
N LEU A 194 10.64 1.32 26.36
CA LEU A 194 10.29 1.56 24.95
C LEU A 194 8.78 1.60 24.68
N ARG A 195 7.94 1.24 25.66
CA ARG A 195 6.47 1.21 25.52
C ARG A 195 5.87 2.56 25.10
N PRO A 196 6.26 3.71 25.69
CA PRO A 196 5.74 5.01 25.25
C PRO A 196 6.07 5.31 23.79
N TYR A 197 7.30 4.99 23.36
CA TYR A 197 7.72 5.17 21.96
C TYR A 197 6.93 4.27 21.01
N GLN A 198 6.66 3.01 21.40
CA GLN A 198 5.81 2.11 20.63
C GLN A 198 4.39 2.68 20.48
N GLN A 199 3.81 3.23 21.56
CA GLN A 199 2.49 3.85 21.54
C GLN A 199 2.46 5.08 20.63
N VAL A 200 3.45 5.97 20.73
CA VAL A 200 3.58 7.12 19.83
C VAL A 200 3.65 6.67 18.37
N ALA A 201 4.49 5.67 18.05
CA ALA A 201 4.57 5.12 16.69
C ALA A 201 3.22 4.56 16.19
N ALA A 202 2.48 3.86 17.04
CA ALA A 202 1.17 3.32 16.72
C ALA A 202 0.14 4.43 16.46
N PHE A 203 0.09 5.47 17.31
CA PHE A 203 -0.81 6.61 17.12
C PHE A 203 -0.45 7.44 15.89
N THR A 204 0.84 7.68 15.63
CA THR A 204 1.28 8.35 14.39
C THR A 204 0.89 7.54 13.16
N THR A 205 1.01 6.21 13.22
CA THR A 205 0.58 5.33 12.12
C THR A 205 -0.92 5.46 11.88
N ALA A 206 -1.74 5.39 12.93
CA ALA A 206 -3.19 5.56 12.84
C ALA A 206 -3.57 6.94 12.29
N ALA A 207 -2.92 7.99 12.78
CA ALA A 207 -3.14 9.37 12.37
C ALA A 207 -2.72 9.64 10.92
N ALA A 208 -1.76 8.91 10.37
CA ALA A 208 -1.41 8.96 8.95
C ALA A 208 -2.34 8.09 8.08
N LEU A 209 -2.77 6.93 8.59
CA LEU A 209 -3.62 5.99 7.88
C LEU A 209 -5.06 6.51 7.69
N ALA A 210 -5.65 7.14 8.72
CA ALA A 210 -6.99 7.68 8.66
C ALA A 210 -7.21 8.70 7.52
N PRO A 211 -6.42 9.79 7.41
CA PRO A 211 -6.53 10.73 6.29
C PRO A 211 -6.14 10.08 4.95
N ALA A 212 -5.25 9.09 4.94
CA ALA A 212 -4.89 8.36 3.72
C ALA A 212 -6.07 7.58 3.13
N LEU A 213 -6.96 7.03 3.98
CA LEU A 213 -8.18 6.35 3.57
C LEU A 213 -9.22 7.34 3.02
N ILE A 214 -9.29 8.56 3.57
CA ILE A 214 -10.20 9.63 3.13
C ILE A 214 -9.72 10.27 1.82
N ALA A 215 -8.40 10.45 1.66
CA ALA A 215 -7.79 11.10 0.51
C ALA A 215 -8.00 10.31 -0.81
N LEU A 216 -8.18 9.00 -0.72
CA LEU A 216 -8.44 8.13 -1.87
C LEU A 216 -9.92 8.20 -2.29
N LYS A 217 -10.26 9.24 -3.06
CA LYS A 217 -11.46 9.26 -3.90
C LYS A 217 -11.15 8.48 -5.18
N PHE A 218 -11.87 7.40 -5.43
CA PHE A 218 -11.79 6.62 -6.68
C PHE A 218 -13.01 6.92 -7.54
#